data_AF-A0A7Z9XFE2-F1
#
_entry.id   AF-A0A7Z9XFE2-F1
#
_cell.length_a   1.000
_cell.length_b   1.000
_cell.length_c   1.000
_cell.angle_alpha   90.00
_cell.angle_beta   90.00
_cell.angle_gamma   90.00
#
_symmetry.space_group_name_H-M   'P 1'
#
loop_
_entity.id
_entity.type
_entity.pdbx_description
1 polymer ?
#
loop_
_entity_poly.entity_id
_entity_poly.type
_entity_poly.pdbx_seq_one_letter_code
_entity_poly.pdbx_strand_id
1 'polypeptide(L)'
;MSKKVCVFGMDGFIVPMMKKFVKEGCLPNFERMLRQGTVNQLEPSLPVWTPTNWATLATGAHTGTHGASRWTVDLASNNRLDSFDGRAISAERIWNALERAGYKSGLIHYPAAYPSGLNAGFVIDGFAHPGYAHTDFEVAPCQSYTTGQVSKGIELEHDGTAVRGEQQKMVSIPKLKPAEGWKHMPDSQSTPLESVIQIRSKLGNDNNLFHLFVFDSNGKGYDRVRICREKDGINYLTEVEPGKWSDWAIETFHVNGSKRRATVRFKLMELAANGENLKLYRTQVTYTDGFTYPEELAEE
;
A
#
# COMPACT_ATOMS: atom_id res chain seq x y z
N MET A 1 -28.64 -22.68 -2.11
CA MET A 1 -27.63 -21.70 -1.62
C MET A 1 -28.18 -20.31 -1.83
N SER A 2 -28.06 -19.40 -0.85
CA SER A 2 -28.33 -17.99 -1.09
C SER A 2 -27.29 -17.43 -2.07
N LYS A 3 -27.71 -16.55 -2.98
CA LYS A 3 -26.79 -15.86 -3.87
C LYS A 3 -26.03 -14.80 -3.07
N LYS A 4 -24.70 -14.75 -3.21
CA LYS A 4 -23.88 -13.67 -2.67
C LYS A 4 -23.84 -12.51 -3.67
N VAL A 5 -23.79 -11.28 -3.16
CA VAL A 5 -23.57 -10.08 -3.96
C VAL A 5 -22.14 -9.61 -3.72
N CYS A 6 -21.41 -9.31 -4.79
CA CYS A 6 -20.10 -8.69 -4.74
C CYS A 6 -20.18 -7.35 -5.47
N VAL A 7 -19.76 -6.29 -4.78
CA VAL A 7 -19.61 -4.95 -5.35
C VAL A 7 -18.13 -4.66 -5.41
N PHE A 8 -17.63 -4.35 -6.60
CA PHE A 8 -16.23 -4.00 -6.84
C PHE A 8 -16.18 -2.59 -7.43
N GLY A 9 -15.44 -1.70 -6.78
CA GLY A 9 -15.25 -0.34 -7.26
C GLY A 9 -13.84 -0.14 -7.79
N MET A 10 -13.73 0.59 -8.90
CA MET A 10 -12.47 1.00 -9.51
C MET A 10 -12.47 2.53 -9.57
N ASP A 11 -11.58 3.17 -8.81
CA ASP A 11 -11.48 4.63 -8.84
C ASP A 11 -10.96 5.11 -10.21
N GLY A 12 -11.49 6.23 -10.70
CA GLY A 12 -11.15 6.79 -12.00
C GLY A 12 -11.54 5.92 -13.21
N PHE A 13 -12.47 4.98 -13.06
CA PHE A 13 -12.84 4.07 -14.15
C PHE A 13 -13.69 4.73 -15.24
N ILE A 14 -13.15 4.83 -16.45
CA ILE A 14 -13.79 5.50 -17.58
C ILE A 14 -14.35 4.46 -18.56
N VAL A 15 -15.67 4.31 -18.60
CA VAL A 15 -16.38 3.31 -19.43
C VAL A 15 -16.00 3.39 -20.93
N PRO A 16 -15.93 4.58 -21.57
CA PRO A 16 -15.48 4.68 -22.95
C PRO A 16 -14.07 4.13 -23.20
N MET A 17 -13.13 4.34 -22.26
CA MET A 17 -11.77 3.81 -22.36
C MET A 17 -11.74 2.30 -22.22
N MET A 18 -12.49 1.74 -21.26
CA MET A 18 -12.61 0.29 -21.14
C MET A 18 -13.15 -0.33 -22.44
N LYS A 19 -14.21 0.23 -23.04
CA LYS A 19 -14.76 -0.27 -24.30
C LYS A 19 -13.75 -0.21 -25.45
N LYS A 20 -12.93 0.84 -25.51
CA LYS A 20 -11.83 0.94 -26.48
C LYS A 20 -10.83 -0.20 -26.28
N PHE A 21 -10.34 -0.42 -25.07
CA PHE A 21 -9.36 -1.47 -24.78
C PHE A 21 -9.91 -2.90 -24.92
N VAL A 22 -11.22 -3.09 -24.75
CA VAL A 22 -11.90 -4.34 -25.12
C VAL A 22 -11.80 -4.58 -26.64
N LYS A 23 -12.08 -3.57 -27.47
CA LYS A 23 -11.99 -3.68 -28.93
C LYS A 23 -10.56 -3.96 -29.41
N GLU A 24 -9.56 -3.46 -28.70
CA GLU A 24 -8.14 -3.72 -28.97
C GLU A 24 -7.70 -5.12 -28.53
N GLY A 25 -8.57 -5.90 -27.87
CA GLY A 25 -8.28 -7.27 -27.43
C GLY A 25 -7.50 -7.36 -26.11
N CYS A 26 -7.29 -6.24 -25.41
CA CYS A 26 -6.45 -6.18 -24.21
C CYS A 26 -7.22 -6.51 -22.90
N LEU A 27 -8.55 -6.57 -22.93
CA LEU A 27 -9.40 -6.72 -21.73
C LEU A 27 -10.42 -7.89 -21.86
N PRO A 28 -9.98 -9.15 -21.92
CA PRO A 28 -10.85 -10.30 -22.17
C PRO A 28 -11.92 -10.55 -21.09
N ASN A 29 -11.61 -10.21 -19.83
CA ASN A 29 -12.59 -10.34 -18.74
C ASN A 29 -13.72 -9.30 -18.85
N PHE A 30 -13.40 -8.06 -19.23
CA PHE A 30 -14.42 -7.03 -19.47
C PHE A 30 -15.23 -7.33 -20.72
N GLU A 31 -14.62 -7.89 -21.77
CA GLU A 31 -15.35 -8.37 -22.94
C GLU A 31 -16.43 -9.38 -22.56
N ARG A 32 -16.07 -10.37 -21.73
CA ARG A 32 -17.02 -11.35 -21.21
C ARG A 32 -18.13 -10.69 -20.39
N MET A 33 -17.80 -9.74 -19.51
CA MET A 33 -18.79 -9.01 -18.71
C MET A 33 -19.75 -8.18 -19.58
N LEU A 34 -19.26 -7.54 -20.63
CA LEU A 34 -20.10 -6.79 -21.58
C LEU A 34 -21.05 -7.71 -22.34
N ARG A 35 -20.63 -8.94 -22.66
CA ARG A 35 -21.46 -9.93 -23.38
C ARG A 35 -22.50 -10.59 -22.48
N GLN A 36 -22.18 -10.82 -21.21
CA GLN A 36 -23.00 -11.60 -20.27
C GLN A 36 -23.79 -10.75 -19.27
N GLY A 37 -23.54 -9.44 -19.24
CA GLY A 37 -24.16 -8.52 -18.29
C GLY A 37 -24.64 -7.24 -18.97
N THR A 38 -24.87 -6.23 -18.13
CA THR A 38 -25.31 -4.91 -18.58
C THR A 38 -24.28 -3.87 -18.17
N VAL A 39 -24.07 -2.88 -19.02
CA VAL A 39 -23.24 -1.70 -18.73
C VAL A 39 -24.09 -0.46 -18.81
N ASN A 40 -23.97 0.40 -17.81
CA ASN A 40 -24.56 1.74 -17.83
C ASN A 40 -23.52 2.78 -17.41
N GLN A 41 -23.69 4.02 -17.85
CA GLN A 41 -22.94 5.17 -17.35
C GLN A 41 -23.83 5.95 -16.39
N LEU A 42 -23.25 6.38 -15.28
CA LEU A 42 -23.95 7.13 -14.23
C LEU A 42 -23.28 8.48 -14.08
N GLU A 43 -24.08 9.50 -13.77
CA GLU A 43 -23.55 10.80 -13.37
C GLU A 43 -22.95 10.69 -11.95
N PRO A 44 -21.80 11.33 -11.69
CA PRO A 44 -21.22 11.36 -10.36
C PRO A 44 -22.02 12.26 -9.42
N SER A 45 -21.81 12.05 -8.13
CA SER A 45 -22.25 12.98 -7.09
C SER A 45 -21.38 14.24 -7.12
N LEU A 46 -21.99 15.41 -6.89
CA LEU A 46 -21.29 16.70 -6.86
C LEU A 46 -20.99 17.15 -5.42
N PRO A 47 -19.75 17.59 -5.13
CA PRO A 47 -18.60 17.69 -6.04
C PRO A 47 -17.96 16.33 -6.37
N VAL A 48 -17.31 16.24 -7.54
CA VAL A 48 -16.74 15.01 -8.10
C VAL A 48 -15.45 14.54 -7.42
N TRP A 49 -15.39 14.61 -6.10
CA TRP A 49 -14.28 14.11 -5.30
C TRP A 49 -14.46 12.62 -4.99
N THR A 50 -13.34 11.91 -4.88
CA THR A 50 -13.25 10.51 -4.43
C THR A 50 -14.06 10.27 -3.14
N PRO A 51 -13.80 10.95 -2.01
CA PRO A 51 -14.54 10.70 -0.77
C PRO A 51 -16.05 10.93 -0.91
N THR A 52 -16.47 11.90 -1.72
CA THR A 52 -17.89 12.19 -1.96
C THR A 52 -18.58 11.05 -2.68
N ASN A 53 -18.00 10.56 -3.78
CA ASN A 53 -18.63 9.52 -4.59
C ASN A 53 -18.62 8.16 -3.91
N TRP A 54 -17.56 7.80 -3.18
CA TRP A 54 -17.56 6.57 -2.38
C TRP A 54 -18.58 6.60 -1.24
N ALA A 55 -18.74 7.74 -0.54
CA ALA A 55 -19.80 7.91 0.46
C ALA A 55 -21.20 7.81 -0.16
N THR A 56 -21.42 8.40 -1.34
CA THR A 56 -22.68 8.25 -2.10
C THR A 56 -22.95 6.79 -2.44
N LEU A 57 -21.96 6.03 -2.93
CA LEU A 57 -22.11 4.60 -3.23
C LEU A 57 -22.42 3.76 -1.99
N ALA A 58 -21.79 4.08 -0.85
CA ALA A 58 -22.00 3.37 0.40
C ALA A 58 -23.38 3.63 1.01
N THR A 59 -23.95 4.83 0.82
CA THR A 59 -25.15 5.28 1.54
C THR A 59 -26.40 5.37 0.67
N GLY A 60 -26.23 5.47 -0.64
CA GLY A 60 -27.31 5.84 -1.57
C GLY A 60 -27.85 7.26 -1.37
N ALA A 61 -27.19 8.07 -0.53
CA ALA A 61 -27.64 9.40 -0.15
C ALA A 61 -26.93 10.49 -0.95
N HIS A 62 -27.52 11.69 -1.01
CA HIS A 62 -26.91 12.85 -1.64
C HIS A 62 -25.78 13.42 -0.76
N THR A 63 -24.84 14.17 -1.35
CA THR A 63 -23.73 14.81 -0.63
C THR A 63 -24.15 15.64 0.58
N GLY A 64 -25.24 16.39 0.48
CA GLY A 64 -25.76 17.18 1.61
C GLY A 64 -26.27 16.33 2.77
N THR A 65 -26.62 15.06 2.53
CA THR A 65 -27.13 14.13 3.54
C THR A 65 -26.00 13.34 4.20
N HIS A 66 -25.04 12.82 3.43
CA HIS A 66 -23.92 12.03 3.97
C HIS A 66 -22.72 12.89 4.42
N GLY A 67 -22.70 14.19 4.10
CA GLY A 67 -21.77 15.18 4.65
C GLY A 67 -20.38 15.25 4.00
N ALA A 68 -19.86 14.13 3.46
CA ALA A 68 -18.57 14.07 2.77
C ALA A 68 -18.54 14.86 1.43
N SER A 69 -18.33 16.17 1.50
CA SER A 69 -18.31 17.09 0.35
C SER A 69 -16.91 17.51 -0.11
N ARG A 70 -15.86 17.09 0.60
CA ARG A 70 -14.45 17.43 0.33
C ARG A 70 -13.56 16.37 0.97
N TRP A 71 -12.24 16.60 1.02
CA TRP A 71 -11.30 15.66 1.64
C TRP A 71 -11.45 15.56 3.16
N THR A 72 -11.96 16.59 3.83
CA THR A 72 -12.15 16.61 5.29
C THR A 72 -13.51 17.16 5.69
N VAL A 73 -14.15 16.63 6.73
CA VAL A 73 -15.41 17.16 7.27
C VAL A 73 -15.13 17.92 8.58
N ASP A 74 -15.69 19.11 8.73
CA ASP A 74 -15.66 19.84 10.01
C ASP A 74 -16.84 19.36 10.85
N LEU A 75 -16.56 18.86 12.05
CA LEU A 75 -17.57 18.47 13.01
C LEU A 75 -17.95 19.66 13.90
N ALA A 76 -19.16 19.63 14.46
CA ALA A 76 -19.66 20.65 15.37
C ALA A 76 -18.78 20.88 16.61
N SER A 77 -17.95 19.90 16.98
CA SER A 77 -16.98 19.98 18.07
C SER A 77 -15.71 20.77 17.75
N ASN A 78 -15.64 21.49 16.62
CA ASN A 78 -14.41 22.07 16.05
C ASN A 78 -13.31 21.04 15.74
N ASN A 79 -13.66 19.75 15.71
CA ASN A 79 -12.76 18.70 15.24
C ASN A 79 -12.90 18.52 13.73
N ARG A 80 -11.78 18.36 13.04
CA ARG A 80 -11.76 18.03 11.62
C ARG A 80 -11.44 16.55 11.45
N LEU A 81 -12.26 15.83 10.71
CA LEU A 81 -12.01 14.45 10.33
C LEU A 81 -11.67 14.34 8.84
N ASP A 82 -10.89 13.33 8.51
CA ASP A 82 -10.75 12.88 7.14
C ASP A 82 -12.10 12.31 6.66
N SER A 83 -12.47 12.55 5.41
CA SER A 83 -13.73 12.02 4.85
C SER A 83 -13.68 10.52 4.54
N PHE A 84 -12.48 9.94 4.56
CA PHE A 84 -12.23 8.50 4.58
C PHE A 84 -12.39 7.88 5.97
N ASP A 85 -12.58 8.68 7.02
CA ASP A 85 -12.99 8.18 8.33
C ASP A 85 -14.50 7.95 8.34
N GLY A 86 -14.94 6.76 8.74
CA GLY A 86 -16.35 6.43 8.81
C GLY A 86 -17.17 7.42 9.66
N ARG A 87 -16.60 7.99 10.72
CA ARG A 87 -17.29 8.96 11.59
C ARG A 87 -17.61 10.28 10.87
N ALA A 88 -16.97 10.56 9.73
CA ALA A 88 -17.29 11.71 8.90
C ALA A 88 -18.58 11.53 8.08
N ILE A 89 -19.10 10.31 7.98
CA ILE A 89 -20.29 9.97 7.17
C ILE A 89 -21.54 9.97 8.06
N SER A 90 -22.46 10.92 7.81
CA SER A 90 -23.68 11.11 8.62
C SER A 90 -24.87 10.25 8.20
N ALA A 91 -24.82 9.62 7.03
CA ALA A 91 -25.89 8.77 6.52
C ALA A 91 -25.63 7.28 6.81
N GLU A 92 -26.71 6.51 6.96
CA GLU A 92 -26.63 5.05 7.06
C GLU A 92 -25.97 4.45 5.82
N ARG A 93 -25.04 3.51 6.02
CA ARG A 93 -24.44 2.76 4.91
C ARG A 93 -25.19 1.46 4.66
N ILE A 94 -25.12 0.99 3.42
CA ILE A 94 -25.80 -0.20 2.91
C ILE A 94 -25.48 -1.45 3.74
N TRP A 95 -24.25 -1.61 4.22
CA TRP A 95 -23.88 -2.76 5.05
C TRP A 95 -24.55 -2.75 6.42
N ASN A 96 -24.82 -1.57 7.01
CA ASN A 96 -25.57 -1.46 8.26
C ASN A 96 -27.05 -1.80 8.05
N ALA A 97 -27.63 -1.34 6.93
CA ALA A 97 -29.00 -1.71 6.54
C ALA A 97 -29.14 -3.22 6.28
N LEU A 98 -28.15 -3.83 5.62
CA LEU A 98 -28.08 -5.27 5.37
C LEU A 98 -27.93 -6.06 6.67
N GLU A 99 -27.10 -5.60 7.61
CA GLU A 99 -26.96 -6.21 8.94
C GLU A 99 -28.29 -6.21 9.71
N ARG A 100 -29.02 -5.09 9.71
CA ARG A 100 -30.35 -5.01 10.32
C ARG A 100 -31.34 -6.00 9.69
N ALA A 101 -31.18 -6.28 8.39
CA ALA A 101 -31.97 -7.27 7.67
C ALA A 101 -31.49 -8.73 7.86
N GLY A 102 -30.48 -8.97 8.71
CA GLY A 102 -29.96 -10.30 9.03
C GLY A 102 -28.87 -10.82 8.08
N TYR A 103 -28.30 -9.96 7.24
CA TYR A 103 -27.21 -10.33 6.33
C TYR A 103 -25.84 -9.98 6.89
N LYS A 104 -24.82 -10.76 6.53
CA LYS A 104 -23.42 -10.51 6.87
C LYS A 104 -22.69 -9.85 5.69
N SER A 105 -21.93 -8.80 5.96
CA SER A 105 -21.15 -8.06 4.96
C SER A 105 -19.64 -8.21 5.17
N GLY A 106 -18.87 -8.16 4.09
CA GLY A 106 -17.40 -8.03 4.12
C GLY A 106 -16.97 -6.79 3.36
N LEU A 107 -16.22 -5.91 4.02
CA LEU A 107 -15.74 -4.63 3.48
C LEU A 107 -14.23 -4.70 3.38
N ILE A 108 -13.68 -4.65 2.16
CA ILE A 108 -12.25 -4.81 1.91
C ILE A 108 -11.75 -3.57 1.18
N HIS A 109 -10.83 -2.83 1.80
CA HIS A 109 -10.24 -1.62 1.24
C HIS A 109 -11.31 -0.65 0.71
N TYR A 110 -12.39 -0.47 1.47
CA TYR A 110 -13.52 0.36 1.08
C TYR A 110 -13.44 1.72 1.81
N PRO A 111 -13.39 2.86 1.10
CA PRO A 111 -13.35 4.21 1.68
C PRO A 111 -14.41 4.48 2.74
N ALA A 112 -14.01 4.99 3.90
CA ALA A 112 -14.92 5.30 5.02
C ALA A 112 -15.72 4.12 5.57
N ALA A 113 -15.26 2.89 5.31
CA ALA A 113 -15.81 1.70 5.94
C ALA A 113 -15.40 1.55 7.40
N TYR A 114 -14.31 2.16 7.88
CA TYR A 114 -13.89 2.08 9.28
C TYR A 114 -13.95 3.47 9.98
N PRO A 115 -14.56 3.57 11.18
CA PRO A 115 -15.38 2.55 11.84
C PRO A 115 -16.68 2.27 11.05
N SER A 116 -17.10 1.01 11.03
CA SER A 116 -18.18 0.51 10.15
C SER A 116 -19.57 0.57 10.76
N GLY A 117 -19.66 0.53 12.10
CA GLY A 117 -20.91 0.33 12.82
C GLY A 117 -21.51 -1.08 12.64
N LEU A 118 -20.75 -2.04 12.09
CA LEU A 118 -21.17 -3.44 12.02
C LEU A 118 -20.92 -4.13 13.37
N ASN A 119 -21.82 -5.01 13.76
CA ASN A 119 -21.68 -5.96 14.87
C ASN A 119 -21.42 -7.39 14.37
N ALA A 120 -21.79 -7.68 13.12
CA ALA A 120 -21.70 -8.96 12.47
C ALA A 120 -21.23 -8.78 11.01
N GLY A 121 -19.91 -8.88 10.81
CA GLY A 121 -19.32 -8.66 9.49
C GLY A 121 -17.81 -8.77 9.52
N PHE A 122 -17.20 -8.32 8.43
CA PHE A 122 -15.75 -8.20 8.31
C PHE A 122 -15.37 -6.84 7.73
N VAL A 123 -14.33 -6.21 8.27
CA VAL A 123 -13.70 -5.02 7.69
C VAL A 123 -12.22 -5.31 7.58
N ILE A 124 -11.62 -5.01 6.44
CA ILE A 124 -10.17 -5.10 6.20
C ILE A 124 -9.77 -3.79 5.54
N ASP A 125 -8.94 -2.99 6.21
CA ASP A 125 -8.53 -1.66 5.78
C ASP A 125 -9.72 -0.76 5.38
N GLY A 126 -10.51 -0.31 6.36
CA GLY A 126 -11.71 0.47 6.07
C GLY A 126 -11.50 1.98 5.90
N PHE A 127 -10.27 2.50 5.97
CA PHE A 127 -10.00 3.90 5.61
C PHE A 127 -9.77 4.01 4.10
N ALA A 128 -8.93 3.13 3.53
CA ALA A 128 -8.64 3.06 2.09
C ALA A 128 -8.24 4.43 1.47
N HIS A 129 -7.42 5.19 2.19
CA HIS A 129 -6.99 6.51 1.73
C HIS A 129 -6.06 6.37 0.50
N PRO A 130 -6.33 7.04 -0.63
CA PRO A 130 -5.58 6.86 -1.88
C PRO A 130 -4.22 7.60 -1.92
N GLY A 131 -3.79 8.17 -0.79
CA GLY A 131 -2.68 9.12 -0.74
C GLY A 131 -1.37 8.45 -0.34
N TYR A 132 -0.25 8.95 -0.86
CA TYR A 132 1.08 8.50 -0.42
C TYR A 132 1.32 8.84 1.05
N ALA A 133 1.71 7.86 1.87
CA ALA A 133 1.95 8.03 3.30
C ALA A 133 0.70 8.38 4.14
N HIS A 134 -0.51 8.18 3.59
CA HIS A 134 -1.77 8.56 4.23
C HIS A 134 -2.51 7.43 4.92
N THR A 135 -2.18 6.15 4.68
CA THR A 135 -2.88 5.08 5.41
C THR A 135 -2.46 5.09 6.87
N ASP A 136 -3.41 4.87 7.77
CA ASP A 136 -3.14 4.80 9.21
C ASP A 136 -2.59 3.44 9.63
N PHE A 137 -2.69 2.45 8.74
CA PHE A 137 -2.24 1.08 8.98
C PHE A 137 -0.78 0.84 8.55
N GLU A 138 -0.05 1.88 8.12
CA GLU A 138 1.36 1.76 7.76
C GLU A 138 2.31 2.37 8.81
N VAL A 139 3.38 1.64 9.11
CA VAL A 139 4.56 2.12 9.81
C VAL A 139 5.35 3.08 8.93
N ALA A 140 5.53 2.74 7.65
CA ALA A 140 6.29 3.53 6.70
C ALA A 140 5.71 3.36 5.28
N PRO A 141 5.68 4.43 4.46
CA PRO A 141 5.20 4.36 3.08
C PRO A 141 6.10 3.48 2.22
N CYS A 142 5.72 3.17 0.98
CA CYS A 142 6.61 2.43 0.08
C CYS A 142 7.84 3.26 -0.30
N GLN A 143 8.96 2.60 -0.65
CA GLN A 143 10.19 3.31 -1.02
C GLN A 143 11.04 2.50 -2.01
N SER A 144 11.61 3.20 -2.99
CA SER A 144 12.66 2.67 -3.85
C SER A 144 14.04 3.16 -3.39
N TYR A 145 15.03 2.27 -3.37
CA TYR A 145 16.41 2.52 -3.00
C TYR A 145 17.34 2.26 -4.17
N THR A 146 18.40 3.06 -4.31
CA THR A 146 19.44 2.82 -5.32
C THR A 146 20.83 3.27 -4.90
N THR A 147 21.86 2.57 -5.36
CA THR A 147 23.26 3.01 -5.20
C THR A 147 23.67 4.08 -6.21
N GLY A 148 22.84 4.31 -7.24
CA GLY A 148 23.02 5.36 -8.23
C GLY A 148 22.68 6.75 -7.69
N GLN A 149 23.01 7.78 -8.48
CA GLN A 149 22.56 9.14 -8.20
C GLN A 149 21.07 9.28 -8.51
N VAL A 150 20.36 10.00 -7.65
CA VAL A 150 18.94 10.30 -7.83
C VAL A 150 18.77 11.79 -8.09
N SER A 151 18.10 12.14 -9.18
CA SER A 151 17.60 13.50 -9.40
C SER A 151 16.29 13.71 -8.63
N LYS A 152 16.14 14.86 -7.97
CA LYS A 152 14.86 15.23 -7.36
C LYS A 152 13.80 15.39 -8.45
N GLY A 153 12.64 14.77 -8.24
CA GLY A 153 11.47 14.97 -9.09
C GLY A 153 10.66 16.17 -8.61
N ILE A 154 9.80 16.68 -9.49
CA ILE A 154 8.84 17.73 -9.17
C ILE A 154 7.49 17.04 -8.89
N GLU A 155 6.87 17.36 -7.76
CA GLU A 155 5.48 17.03 -7.44
C GLU A 155 4.58 18.09 -8.06
N LEU A 156 3.57 17.68 -8.82
CA LEU A 156 2.56 18.57 -9.36
C LEU A 156 1.27 18.46 -8.52
N GLU A 157 0.43 19.50 -8.58
CA GLU A 157 -0.97 19.46 -8.19
C GLU A 157 -1.69 18.27 -8.85
N HIS A 158 -2.82 17.85 -8.28
CA HIS A 158 -3.58 16.71 -8.81
C HIS A 158 -4.08 16.90 -10.25
N ASP A 159 -4.23 18.15 -10.71
CA ASP A 159 -4.60 18.50 -12.09
C ASP A 159 -3.39 18.69 -13.02
N GLY A 160 -2.16 18.54 -12.49
CA GLY A 160 -0.91 18.69 -13.22
C GLY A 160 -0.53 20.15 -13.55
N THR A 161 -1.24 21.15 -13.02
CA THR A 161 -1.10 22.54 -13.47
C THR A 161 -0.05 23.34 -12.71
N ALA A 162 0.26 22.99 -11.46
CA ALA A 162 1.24 23.70 -10.65
C ALA A 162 2.16 22.77 -9.87
N VAL A 163 3.36 23.25 -9.53
CA VAL A 163 4.31 22.54 -8.68
C VAL A 163 3.88 22.65 -7.23
N ARG A 164 3.64 21.49 -6.62
CA ARG A 164 3.28 21.36 -5.20
C ARG A 164 4.51 21.21 -4.30
N GLY A 165 5.61 20.68 -4.84
CA GLY A 165 6.88 20.53 -4.11
C GLY A 165 7.94 19.71 -4.87
N GLU A 166 9.06 19.45 -4.22
CA GLU A 166 10.04 18.45 -4.69
C GLU A 166 9.69 17.08 -4.11
N GLN A 167 9.54 16.06 -4.95
CA GLN A 167 9.31 14.69 -4.51
C GLN A 167 10.51 13.81 -4.83
N GLN A 168 11.12 13.25 -3.80
CA GLN A 168 12.20 12.28 -3.95
C GLN A 168 11.64 10.86 -4.03
N LYS A 169 11.26 10.43 -5.24
CA LYS A 169 10.65 9.12 -5.50
C LYS A 169 11.60 7.93 -5.28
N MET A 170 12.91 8.18 -5.26
CA MET A 170 13.95 7.18 -4.98
C MET A 170 14.95 7.74 -3.97
N VAL A 171 15.43 6.90 -3.06
CA VAL A 171 16.44 7.26 -2.06
C VAL A 171 17.78 6.69 -2.49
N SER A 172 18.82 7.52 -2.51
CA SER A 172 20.18 7.03 -2.69
C SER A 172 20.67 6.38 -1.40
N ILE A 173 21.22 5.18 -1.51
CA ILE A 173 21.86 4.45 -0.41
C ILE A 173 23.38 4.39 -0.65
N PRO A 174 24.20 4.11 0.37
CA PRO A 174 25.63 3.97 0.18
C PRO A 174 25.96 2.97 -0.93
N LYS A 175 27.00 3.28 -1.71
CA LYS A 175 27.50 2.36 -2.73
C LYS A 175 27.87 1.02 -2.10
N LEU A 176 27.72 -0.05 -2.89
CA LEU A 176 28.19 -1.37 -2.49
C LEU A 176 29.70 -1.33 -2.28
N LYS A 177 30.13 -1.92 -1.18
CA LYS A 177 31.55 -2.06 -0.79
C LYS A 177 31.78 -3.47 -0.27
N PRO A 178 33.03 -3.97 -0.18
CA PRO A 178 33.31 -5.28 0.41
C PRO A 178 32.65 -5.45 1.79
N ALA A 179 32.05 -6.62 2.01
CA ALA A 179 31.38 -6.95 3.27
C ALA A 179 32.40 -7.13 4.39
N GLU A 180 32.21 -6.43 5.51
CA GLU A 180 33.16 -6.43 6.64
C GLU A 180 32.44 -6.70 7.96
N GLY A 181 33.04 -7.55 8.81
CA GLY A 181 32.51 -7.83 10.15
C GLY A 181 31.24 -8.67 10.17
N TRP A 182 30.95 -9.43 9.11
CA TRP A 182 29.80 -10.32 9.04
C TRP A 182 30.08 -11.67 9.70
N LYS A 183 29.08 -12.19 10.40
CA LYS A 183 29.05 -13.57 10.91
C LYS A 183 28.23 -14.46 9.97
N HIS A 184 28.52 -15.75 9.94
CA HIS A 184 27.76 -16.77 9.19
C HIS A 184 27.44 -16.37 7.74
N MET A 185 28.43 -15.86 7.01
CA MET A 185 28.26 -15.49 5.60
C MET A 185 27.92 -16.73 4.77
N PRO A 186 26.94 -16.66 3.86
CA PRO A 186 26.74 -17.72 2.87
C PRO A 186 27.95 -17.81 1.94
N ASP A 187 28.12 -18.98 1.34
CA ASP A 187 29.16 -19.20 0.33
C ASP A 187 28.93 -18.29 -0.88
N SER A 188 29.98 -17.58 -1.27
CA SER A 188 29.98 -16.66 -2.40
C SER A 188 31.20 -16.93 -3.26
N GLN A 189 31.00 -17.03 -4.57
CA GLN A 189 32.07 -17.26 -5.54
C GLN A 189 32.89 -15.99 -5.84
N SER A 190 32.34 -14.83 -5.48
CA SER A 190 32.99 -13.52 -5.54
C SER A 190 33.07 -12.90 -4.14
N THR A 191 33.94 -11.90 -3.93
CA THR A 191 33.99 -11.17 -2.65
C THR A 191 32.61 -10.57 -2.33
N PRO A 192 31.96 -10.94 -1.22
CA PRO A 192 30.64 -10.41 -0.89
C PRO A 192 30.68 -8.90 -0.69
N LEU A 193 29.57 -8.22 -0.99
CA LEU A 193 29.42 -6.79 -0.82
C LEU A 193 28.37 -6.48 0.24
N GLU A 194 28.44 -5.28 0.81
CA GLU A 194 27.47 -4.75 1.74
C GLU A 194 27.00 -3.35 1.36
N SER A 195 25.79 -3.02 1.79
CA SER A 195 25.28 -1.66 1.90
C SER A 195 24.26 -1.62 3.06
N VAL A 196 23.56 -0.51 3.22
CA VAL A 196 22.54 -0.32 4.26
C VAL A 196 21.35 0.44 3.72
N ILE A 197 20.17 0.13 4.24
CA ILE A 197 18.96 0.92 4.03
C ILE A 197 18.42 1.38 5.38
N GLN A 198 17.74 2.52 5.38
CA GLN A 198 17.02 3.02 6.54
C GLN A 198 15.53 3.06 6.25
N ILE A 199 14.75 2.59 7.22
CA ILE A 199 13.29 2.65 7.22
C ILE A 199 12.87 3.59 8.35
N ARG A 200 12.46 4.80 7.96
CA ARG A 200 11.94 5.80 8.89
C ARG A 200 10.45 5.60 9.09
N SER A 201 10.04 5.47 10.34
CA SER A 201 8.64 5.37 10.73
C SER A 201 7.93 6.71 10.50
N LYS A 202 6.68 6.67 10.05
CA LYS A 202 5.78 7.83 9.86
C LYS A 202 5.53 8.56 11.18
N LEU A 203 5.45 7.81 12.28
CA LEU A 203 5.25 8.32 13.63
C LEU A 203 6.53 8.20 14.46
N GLY A 204 6.75 9.14 15.38
CA GLY A 204 7.86 9.07 16.35
C GLY A 204 9.25 9.43 15.84
N ASN A 205 9.44 9.57 14.52
CA ASN A 205 10.75 9.79 13.88
C ASN A 205 11.77 8.66 14.13
N ASP A 206 11.31 7.46 14.47
CA ASP A 206 12.17 6.29 14.66
C ASP A 206 12.80 5.84 13.34
N ASN A 207 14.09 5.48 13.38
CA ASN A 207 14.84 4.98 12.24
C ASN A 207 15.28 3.54 12.47
N ASN A 208 14.83 2.64 11.60
CA ASN A 208 15.17 1.22 11.63
C ASN A 208 16.21 0.94 10.54
N LEU A 209 17.45 0.63 10.94
CA LEU A 209 18.57 0.34 10.03
C LEU A 209 18.56 -1.15 9.64
N PHE A 210 18.73 -1.43 8.35
CA PHE A 210 18.91 -2.78 7.84
C PHE A 210 20.16 -2.86 6.98
N HIS A 211 20.86 -3.98 7.10
CA HIS A 211 22.06 -4.29 6.33
C HIS A 211 21.68 -5.08 5.08
N LEU A 212 22.28 -4.73 3.95
CA LEU A 212 22.19 -5.48 2.72
C LEU A 212 23.47 -6.31 2.59
N PHE A 213 23.35 -7.62 2.41
CA PHE A 213 24.44 -8.53 2.10
C PHE A 213 24.26 -9.06 0.68
N VAL A 214 25.20 -8.74 -0.20
CA VAL A 214 25.14 -9.04 -1.63
C VAL A 214 26.20 -10.08 -1.97
N PHE A 215 25.80 -11.16 -2.63
CA PHE A 215 26.70 -12.27 -2.90
C PHE A 215 26.45 -12.90 -4.27
N ASP A 216 27.47 -13.61 -4.76
CA ASP A 216 27.48 -14.33 -6.01
C ASP A 216 27.33 -15.82 -5.71
N SER A 217 26.10 -16.33 -5.85
CA SER A 217 25.77 -17.69 -5.45
C SER A 217 26.27 -18.77 -6.41
N ASN A 218 26.68 -18.41 -7.64
CA ASN A 218 26.94 -19.39 -8.71
C ASN A 218 28.18 -19.10 -9.60
N GLY A 219 28.92 -18.02 -9.35
CA GLY A 219 30.14 -17.65 -10.08
C GLY A 219 29.89 -16.88 -11.38
N LYS A 220 28.68 -16.36 -11.59
CA LYS A 220 28.32 -15.57 -12.79
C LYS A 220 28.13 -14.07 -12.48
N GLY A 221 28.56 -13.64 -11.30
CA GLY A 221 28.37 -12.29 -10.78
C GLY A 221 27.25 -12.23 -9.74
N TYR A 222 27.14 -11.07 -9.08
CA TYR A 222 26.21 -10.89 -7.97
C TYR A 222 24.76 -11.11 -8.38
N ASP A 223 24.06 -11.98 -7.65
CA ASP A 223 22.71 -12.42 -8.01
C ASP A 223 21.77 -12.60 -6.81
N ARG A 224 22.23 -12.27 -5.61
CA ARG A 224 21.44 -12.36 -4.37
C ARG A 224 21.67 -11.16 -3.47
N VAL A 225 20.61 -10.75 -2.79
CA VAL A 225 20.65 -9.79 -1.69
C VAL A 225 19.90 -10.37 -0.49
N ARG A 226 20.57 -10.51 0.65
CA ARG A 226 19.94 -10.71 1.95
C ARG A 226 19.75 -9.37 2.64
N ILE A 227 18.57 -9.14 3.20
CA ILE A 227 18.27 -7.99 4.06
C ILE A 227 18.31 -8.47 5.50
N CYS A 228 19.18 -7.91 6.34
CA CYS A 228 19.44 -8.37 7.70
C CYS A 228 19.26 -7.23 8.71
N ARG A 229 18.83 -7.55 9.94
CA ARG A 229 18.79 -6.58 11.06
C ARG A 229 20.18 -6.26 11.58
N GLU A 230 21.04 -7.27 11.58
CA GLU A 230 22.43 -7.20 12.04
C GLU A 230 23.36 -7.77 10.94
N LYS A 231 24.68 -7.61 11.10
CA LYS A 231 25.67 -8.20 10.20
C LYS A 231 25.83 -9.70 10.43
N ASP A 232 24.75 -10.45 10.21
CA ASP A 232 24.69 -11.90 10.32
C ASP A 232 24.01 -12.48 9.07
N GLY A 233 24.72 -13.35 8.36
CA GLY A 233 24.29 -13.94 7.10
C GLY A 233 23.23 -15.03 7.27
N ILE A 234 23.04 -15.63 8.47
CA ILE A 234 21.99 -16.63 8.69
C ILE A 234 20.71 -16.02 9.28
N ASN A 235 20.85 -14.97 10.09
CA ASN A 235 19.73 -14.26 10.74
C ASN A 235 19.23 -13.08 9.88
N TYR A 236 18.85 -13.38 8.65
CA TYR A 236 18.31 -12.40 7.71
C TYR A 236 16.78 -12.32 7.79
N LEU A 237 16.21 -11.15 7.47
CA LEU A 237 14.77 -10.94 7.36
C LEU A 237 14.23 -11.65 6.13
N THR A 238 14.90 -11.44 4.99
CA THR A 238 14.53 -12.07 3.73
C THR A 238 15.68 -12.05 2.73
N GLU A 239 15.58 -12.90 1.70
CA GLU A 239 16.51 -12.97 0.57
C GLU A 239 15.73 -12.67 -0.71
N VAL A 240 16.38 -11.99 -1.66
CA VAL A 240 15.74 -11.60 -2.92
C VAL A 240 16.69 -11.71 -4.10
N GLU A 241 16.13 -12.12 -5.24
CA GLU A 241 16.83 -12.26 -6.53
C GLU A 241 16.36 -11.18 -7.52
N PRO A 242 17.19 -10.79 -8.50
CA PRO A 242 16.80 -9.81 -9.51
C PRO A 242 15.51 -10.19 -10.23
N GLY A 243 14.60 -9.22 -10.37
CA GLY A 243 13.28 -9.38 -10.99
C GLY A 243 12.23 -10.05 -10.10
N LYS A 244 12.61 -10.67 -8.98
CA LYS A 244 11.71 -11.39 -8.08
C LYS A 244 11.35 -10.57 -6.85
N TRP A 245 10.19 -10.88 -6.29
CA TRP A 245 9.84 -10.46 -4.95
C TRP A 245 10.41 -11.44 -3.92
N SER A 246 10.81 -10.90 -2.77
CA SER A 246 11.14 -11.68 -1.58
C SER A 246 9.92 -12.41 -1.02
N ASP A 247 10.10 -13.28 -0.03
CA ASP A 247 8.99 -13.67 0.85
C ASP A 247 8.58 -12.49 1.74
N TRP A 248 7.41 -12.60 2.39
CA TRP A 248 7.00 -11.63 3.40
C TRP A 248 7.93 -11.71 4.61
N ALA A 249 8.52 -10.58 4.98
CA ALA A 249 9.24 -10.44 6.23
C ALA A 249 8.29 -9.88 7.29
N ILE A 250 8.26 -10.51 8.46
CA ILE A 250 7.58 -9.99 9.66
C ILE A 250 8.65 -9.49 10.62
N GLU A 251 8.62 -8.21 10.92
CA GLU A 251 9.70 -7.53 11.61
C GLU A 251 9.16 -6.64 12.74
N THR A 252 9.95 -6.44 13.79
CA THR A 252 9.60 -5.52 14.89
C THR A 252 10.20 -4.15 14.62
N PHE A 253 9.34 -3.17 14.35
CA PHE A 253 9.74 -1.78 14.15
C PHE A 253 9.55 -0.96 15.43
N HIS A 254 10.42 0.01 15.65
CA HIS A 254 10.18 1.06 16.63
C HIS A 254 9.30 2.14 16.01
N VAL A 255 8.20 2.48 16.69
CA VAL A 255 7.21 3.48 16.28
C VAL A 255 6.73 4.26 17.50
N ASN A 256 7.04 5.55 17.54
CA ASN A 256 6.70 6.46 18.63
C ASN A 256 7.12 5.92 20.01
N GLY A 257 8.35 5.39 20.10
CA GLY A 257 8.91 4.81 21.33
C GLY A 257 8.33 3.44 21.72
N SER A 258 7.45 2.85 20.90
CA SER A 258 6.87 1.52 21.14
C SER A 258 7.31 0.53 20.06
N LYS A 259 7.43 -0.76 20.42
CA LYS A 259 7.70 -1.82 19.45
C LYS A 259 6.39 -2.30 18.81
N ARG A 260 6.35 -2.37 17.49
CA ARG A 260 5.20 -2.84 16.71
C ARG A 260 5.65 -3.86 15.68
N ARG A 261 4.88 -4.94 15.54
CA ARG A 261 5.11 -5.93 14.48
C ARG A 261 4.48 -5.41 13.18
N ALA A 262 5.22 -5.55 12.09
CA ALA A 262 4.75 -5.13 10.78
C ALA A 262 5.32 -6.04 9.69
N THR A 263 4.63 -6.09 8.57
CA THR A 263 5.00 -6.85 7.39
C THR A 263 5.65 -5.95 6.34
N VAL A 264 6.60 -6.51 5.60
CA VAL A 264 7.27 -5.81 4.52
C VAL A 264 7.74 -6.80 3.46
N ARG A 265 7.71 -6.37 2.21
CA ARG A 265 8.23 -7.14 1.08
C ARG A 265 9.19 -6.31 0.24
N PHE A 266 10.17 -6.97 -0.35
CA PHE A 266 11.18 -6.34 -1.18
C PHE A 266 11.15 -6.92 -2.59
N LYS A 267 11.44 -6.09 -3.59
CA LYS A 267 11.68 -6.52 -4.97
C LYS A 267 13.02 -5.98 -5.42
N LEU A 268 13.92 -6.87 -5.77
CA LEU A 268 15.20 -6.49 -6.35
C LEU A 268 14.95 -6.17 -7.82
N MET A 269 14.87 -4.89 -8.14
CA MET A 269 14.57 -4.43 -9.50
C MET A 269 15.80 -4.55 -10.40
N GLU A 270 16.98 -4.30 -9.84
CA GLU A 270 18.26 -4.36 -10.55
C GLU A 270 19.37 -4.73 -9.58
N LEU A 271 20.27 -5.61 -10.03
CA LEU A 271 21.57 -5.85 -9.44
C LEU A 271 22.54 -6.11 -10.59
N ALA A 272 23.53 -5.24 -10.73
CA ALA A 272 24.55 -5.43 -11.75
C ALA A 272 25.45 -6.60 -11.35
N ALA A 273 25.79 -7.47 -12.30
CA ALA A 273 26.64 -8.65 -12.06
C ALA A 273 28.02 -8.28 -11.51
N ASN A 274 28.50 -7.05 -11.78
CA ASN A 274 29.76 -6.50 -11.27
C ASN A 274 29.63 -5.81 -9.90
N GLY A 275 28.42 -5.69 -9.35
CA GLY A 275 28.17 -5.09 -8.04
C GLY A 275 28.19 -3.56 -8.01
N GLU A 276 28.21 -2.87 -9.15
CA GLU A 276 28.24 -1.40 -9.18
C GLU A 276 26.88 -0.77 -8.88
N ASN A 277 25.80 -1.40 -9.36
CA ASN A 277 24.44 -0.86 -9.29
C ASN A 277 23.48 -1.82 -8.60
N LEU A 278 22.65 -1.26 -7.71
CA LEU A 278 21.53 -1.95 -7.08
C LEU A 278 20.32 -1.03 -7.09
N LYS A 279 19.14 -1.59 -7.41
CA LYS A 279 17.82 -0.96 -7.22
C LYS A 279 16.91 -1.90 -6.48
N LEU A 280 16.43 -1.48 -5.31
CA LEU A 280 15.59 -2.28 -4.44
C LEU A 280 14.29 -1.51 -4.16
N TYR A 281 13.15 -2.10 -4.50
CA TYR A 281 11.85 -1.59 -4.09
C TYR A 281 11.41 -2.26 -2.79
N ARG A 282 10.83 -1.49 -1.88
CA ARG A 282 10.15 -1.94 -0.67
C ARG A 282 8.68 -1.52 -0.74
N THR A 283 7.77 -2.43 -0.40
CA THR A 283 6.36 -2.11 -0.19
C THR A 283 6.17 -1.10 0.95
N GLN A 284 4.93 -0.65 1.16
CA GLN A 284 4.57 -0.11 2.48
C GLN A 284 4.91 -1.14 3.57
N VAL A 285 5.27 -0.63 4.74
CA VAL A 285 5.46 -1.44 5.94
C VAL A 285 4.15 -1.36 6.72
N THR A 286 3.36 -2.43 6.73
CA THR A 286 1.98 -2.42 7.26
C THR A 286 1.94 -3.16 8.59
N TYR A 287 1.22 -2.63 9.59
CA TYR A 287 1.07 -3.33 10.87
C TYR A 287 0.47 -4.73 10.67
N THR A 288 0.84 -5.67 11.56
CA THR A 288 0.22 -7.00 11.59
C THR A 288 -1.14 -7.00 12.30
N ASP A 289 -1.54 -5.88 12.90
CA ASP A 289 -2.75 -5.72 13.69
C ASP A 289 -3.36 -4.32 13.46
N GLY A 290 -4.56 -4.11 13.99
CA GLY A 290 -5.27 -2.83 14.05
C GLY A 290 -5.99 -2.41 12.76
N PHE A 291 -5.90 -3.20 11.68
CA PHE A 291 -6.49 -2.88 10.37
C PHE A 291 -7.71 -3.71 10.01
N THR A 292 -8.15 -4.61 10.89
CA THR A 292 -9.29 -5.50 10.64
C THR A 292 -10.39 -5.38 11.70
N TYR A 293 -11.58 -5.85 11.35
CA TYR A 293 -12.65 -6.13 12.30
C TYR A 293 -13.32 -7.46 11.88
N PRO A 294 -13.50 -8.43 12.78
CA PRO A 294 -12.94 -8.45 14.13
C PRO A 294 -11.41 -8.56 14.08
N GLU A 295 -10.74 -8.20 15.18
CA GLU A 295 -9.28 -7.99 15.22
C GLU A 295 -8.50 -9.27 14.89
N GLU A 296 -9.01 -10.44 15.28
CA GLU A 296 -8.36 -11.74 15.09
C GLU A 296 -8.23 -12.12 13.60
N LEU A 297 -8.98 -11.45 12.70
CA LEU A 297 -8.86 -11.67 11.26
C LEU A 297 -7.48 -11.29 10.73
N ALA A 298 -6.74 -10.40 11.42
CA ALA A 298 -5.39 -10.03 11.02
C ALA A 298 -4.36 -11.15 11.19
N GLU A 299 -4.69 -12.24 11.89
CA GLU A 299 -3.80 -13.40 12.11
C GLU A 299 -3.77 -14.39 10.92
N GLU A 300 -4.76 -14.32 10.02
CA GLU A 300 -4.91 -15.17 8.81
C GLU A 300 -4.09 -14.65 7.63
#